data_AF-A0A651I1L5-F1
#
_entry.id   AF-A0A651I1L5-F1
#
_cell.length_a   1.000
_cell.length_b   1.000
_cell.length_c   1.000
_cell.angle_alpha   90.00
_cell.angle_beta   90.00
_cell.angle_gamma   90.00
#
_symmetry.space_group_name_H-M   'P 1'
#
loop_
_entity.id
_entity.type
_entity.pdbx_description
1 polymer ?
#
loop_
_entity_poly.entity_id
_entity_poly.type
_entity_poly.pdbx_seq_one_letter_code
_entity_poly.pdbx_strand_id
1 'polypeptide(L)'
;MKSILILVLILIMGFKLTGQNAHYNYSKSSVTGTEYVGGLIGYSPADTAAITNSYARGSVEGSRYVGGFIGANNGMILNSYSTGQVGGLGDLGGFAGQNSGNIEFSYWDINSSGISFSDGGEGRSTENMTYPEYMETFIGWDFDAIWSHDLLAENDGYPLLKPVEVNRIQTRVFPPNVAVSSGDGFYPKNSEVVVSVQGSADYVFLGWFENGELLNNSLSFTYQVDGHATLVARFRVRNNHQLTLEALPNTAGTVLGEGTYLEGEEVEIIAIPAENHRFVHWQNEDGDAVSTDSVYLFSMPASDLLLFALFQKEDPAEYTLNLVSIPELGGSVIGAGDYPEGYEVTIIATPQDGFRFAHWMDADQEVLSADSVYSFNMPASDLILYALFEEVTSVSDLFDYMVLIYPNPATDYLFLEFHQIHNKVEVAVFNLQGQLLNQKRVYNTQKTDLNLPYPDGIYLISIRLNDELILEHKVLISR
;
A
#
# COMPACT_ATOMS: atom_id res chain seq x y z
N MET A 1 39.53 -19.73 45.47
CA MET A 1 38.27 -19.79 46.23
C MET A 1 37.16 -20.00 45.22
N LYS A 2 36.69 -21.25 45.07
CA LYS A 2 35.60 -21.60 44.15
C LYS A 2 34.28 -21.21 44.83
N SER A 3 33.69 -20.09 44.42
CA SER A 3 32.32 -19.75 44.79
C SER A 3 31.38 -20.62 43.98
N ILE A 4 30.91 -21.72 44.58
CA ILE A 4 29.77 -22.49 44.10
C ILE A 4 28.53 -21.66 44.47
N LEU A 5 28.07 -20.87 43.50
CA LEU A 5 26.86 -20.06 43.62
C LEU A 5 25.66 -21.01 43.45
N ILE A 6 25.25 -21.67 44.53
CA ILE A 6 23.98 -22.39 44.56
C ILE A 6 22.90 -21.32 44.65
N LEU A 7 22.03 -21.31 43.64
CA LEU A 7 20.90 -20.41 43.50
C LEU A 7 19.91 -20.66 44.65
N VAL A 8 20.18 -20.10 45.84
CA VAL A 8 19.25 -20.09 46.97
C VAL A 8 18.52 -18.76 46.93
N LEU A 9 17.38 -18.73 46.25
CA LEU A 9 16.40 -17.66 46.41
C LEU A 9 15.03 -18.31 46.58
N ILE A 10 14.59 -18.50 47.82
CA ILE A 10 13.23 -18.13 48.26
C ILE A 10 13.27 -17.96 49.79
N LEU A 11 12.83 -16.78 50.19
CA LEU A 11 12.81 -16.26 51.55
C LEU A 11 11.76 -16.94 52.44
N ILE A 12 12.13 -16.98 53.71
CA ILE A 12 11.32 -17.09 54.92
C ILE A 12 10.05 -16.22 54.84
N MET A 13 8.93 -16.79 55.28
CA MET A 13 7.58 -16.21 55.48
C MET A 13 6.79 -15.78 54.22
N GLY A 14 5.79 -16.59 53.87
CA GLY A 14 4.54 -16.10 53.25
C GLY A 14 4.47 -15.95 51.72
N PHE A 15 5.35 -16.57 50.92
CA PHE A 15 5.29 -16.49 49.45
C PHE A 15 4.70 -17.72 48.77
N LYS A 16 3.87 -17.48 47.73
CA LYS A 16 3.33 -18.47 46.80
C LYS A 16 4.40 -18.84 45.76
N LEU A 17 4.78 -20.11 45.67
CA LEU A 17 5.70 -20.61 44.64
C LEU A 17 4.92 -20.82 43.33
N THR A 18 5.27 -20.09 42.27
CA THR A 18 4.71 -20.31 40.94
C THR A 18 5.69 -21.06 40.03
N GLY A 19 5.22 -22.18 39.48
CA GLY A 19 5.65 -22.77 38.20
C GLY A 19 7.00 -23.49 38.11
N GLN A 20 8.11 -22.81 38.41
CA GLN A 20 9.46 -23.37 38.17
C GLN A 20 10.36 -23.46 39.42
N ASN A 21 10.00 -22.79 40.52
CA ASN A 21 10.85 -22.71 41.71
C ASN A 21 10.51 -23.75 42.82
N ALA A 22 9.67 -24.76 42.55
CA ALA A 22 9.21 -25.72 43.57
C ALA A 22 10.03 -27.03 43.63
N HIS A 23 11.04 -27.18 42.76
CA HIS A 23 11.85 -28.39 42.64
C HIS A 23 13.32 -28.11 42.97
N TYR A 24 14.04 -29.09 43.54
CA TYR A 24 15.50 -29.01 43.75
C TYR A 24 15.96 -27.90 44.72
N ASN A 25 15.20 -27.69 45.79
CA ASN A 25 15.47 -26.64 46.76
C ASN A 25 16.08 -27.18 48.06
N TYR A 26 16.92 -26.38 48.71
CA TYR A 26 17.30 -26.70 50.08
C TYR A 26 17.60 -25.49 50.96
N SER A 27 17.48 -25.68 52.27
CA SER A 27 17.82 -24.69 53.29
C SER A 27 18.56 -25.34 54.45
N LYS A 28 19.64 -24.70 54.90
CA LYS A 28 20.34 -25.04 56.16
C LYS A 28 20.17 -23.94 57.23
N SER A 29 19.35 -22.93 56.95
CA SER A 29 19.18 -21.73 57.78
C SER A 29 18.14 -21.94 58.87
N SER A 30 18.39 -21.45 60.07
CA SER A 30 17.42 -21.46 61.15
C SER A 30 16.24 -20.52 60.87
N VAL A 31 15.03 -20.94 61.23
CA VAL A 31 13.77 -20.22 61.02
C VAL A 31 13.04 -20.04 62.35
N THR A 32 12.58 -18.82 62.63
CA THR A 32 11.74 -18.51 63.80
C THR A 32 10.47 -17.81 63.35
N GLY A 33 9.31 -18.18 63.88
CA GLY A 33 8.03 -17.54 63.50
C GLY A 33 6.89 -17.81 64.49
N THR A 34 5.73 -17.23 64.24
CA THR A 34 4.55 -17.41 65.12
C THR A 34 3.58 -18.47 64.59
N GLU A 35 3.25 -18.43 63.29
CA GLU A 35 2.29 -19.33 62.64
C GLU A 35 2.81 -19.75 61.26
N TYR A 36 2.53 -21.00 60.84
CA TYR A 36 2.97 -21.59 59.57
C TYR A 36 4.49 -21.51 59.39
N VAL A 37 5.22 -22.12 60.32
CA VAL A 37 6.67 -22.04 60.37
C VAL A 37 7.26 -23.34 59.83
N GLY A 38 7.96 -23.28 58.70
CA GLY A 38 8.66 -24.43 58.13
C GLY A 38 10.11 -24.14 57.79
N GLY A 39 10.96 -25.16 57.87
CA GLY A 39 12.40 -25.03 57.60
C GLY A 39 12.72 -24.70 56.14
N LEU A 40 11.83 -25.06 55.20
CA LEU A 40 11.89 -24.65 53.80
C LEU A 40 10.70 -23.77 53.42
N ILE A 41 9.49 -24.16 53.80
CA ILE A 41 8.24 -23.54 53.31
C ILE A 41 7.30 -23.25 54.47
N GLY A 42 6.74 -22.04 54.54
CA GLY A 42 5.75 -21.72 55.57
C GLY A 42 4.39 -22.36 55.31
N TYR A 43 3.81 -22.09 54.13
CA TYR A 43 2.49 -22.57 53.73
C TYR A 43 2.45 -22.91 52.24
N SER A 44 1.83 -24.03 51.87
CA SER A 44 1.61 -24.45 50.48
C SER A 44 0.11 -24.65 50.21
N PRO A 45 -0.55 -23.78 49.41
CA PRO A 45 -1.95 -23.98 49.01
C PRO A 45 -2.12 -25.10 47.97
N ALA A 46 -3.35 -25.58 47.80
CA ALA A 46 -3.68 -26.70 46.92
C ALA A 46 -3.40 -26.47 45.43
N ASP A 47 -3.32 -25.21 44.98
CA ASP A 47 -3.03 -24.82 43.60
C ASP A 47 -1.53 -24.63 43.31
N THR A 48 -0.66 -24.96 44.25
CA THR A 48 0.79 -24.87 44.08
C THR A 48 1.29 -26.01 43.20
N ALA A 49 2.29 -25.72 42.35
CA ALA A 49 3.04 -26.79 41.67
C ALA A 49 3.64 -27.75 42.69
N ALA A 50 3.76 -29.04 42.34
CA ALA A 50 4.28 -30.05 43.25
C ALA A 50 5.67 -29.67 43.77
N ILE A 51 5.88 -29.74 45.07
CA ILE A 51 7.18 -29.51 45.68
C ILE A 51 7.93 -30.82 45.62
N THR A 52 9.05 -30.89 44.90
CA THR A 52 9.78 -32.17 44.76
C THR A 52 11.29 -32.04 44.95
N ASN A 53 11.93 -33.15 45.32
CA ASN A 53 13.38 -33.27 45.39
C ASN A 53 14.04 -32.16 46.22
N SER A 54 13.57 -31.94 47.44
CA SER A 54 13.98 -30.77 48.25
C SER A 54 14.28 -31.14 49.69
N TYR A 55 15.09 -30.34 50.41
CA TYR A 55 15.41 -30.65 51.80
C TYR A 55 15.63 -29.46 52.75
N ALA A 56 15.31 -29.64 54.03
CA ALA A 56 15.50 -28.63 55.09
C ALA A 56 16.32 -29.18 56.27
N ARG A 57 17.35 -28.45 56.68
CA ARG A 57 18.25 -28.87 57.78
C ARG A 57 18.41 -27.84 58.90
N GLY A 58 17.97 -26.61 58.67
CA GLY A 58 18.04 -25.56 59.68
C GLY A 58 17.00 -25.78 60.79
N SER A 59 17.31 -25.32 62.00
CA SER A 59 16.39 -25.43 63.15
C SER A 59 15.14 -24.56 62.94
N VAL A 60 13.98 -25.03 63.40
CA VAL A 60 12.69 -24.34 63.26
C VAL A 60 12.09 -24.13 64.64
N GLU A 61 11.78 -22.88 65.00
CA GLU A 61 11.13 -22.53 66.27
C GLU A 61 9.83 -21.75 66.00
N GLY A 62 8.71 -22.18 66.57
CA GLY A 62 7.47 -21.40 66.43
C GLY A 62 6.34 -21.72 67.40
N SER A 63 5.19 -21.06 67.21
CA SER A 63 4.06 -21.17 68.15
C SER A 63 2.85 -21.94 67.60
N ARG A 64 2.69 -22.08 66.28
CA ARG A 64 1.56 -22.79 65.67
C ARG A 64 1.90 -23.30 64.26
N TYR A 65 1.55 -24.56 63.97
CA TYR A 65 1.85 -25.26 62.72
C TYR A 65 3.33 -25.14 62.35
N VAL A 66 4.16 -25.84 63.13
CA VAL A 66 5.62 -25.80 63.01
C VAL A 66 6.09 -27.13 62.45
N GLY A 67 6.68 -27.12 61.25
CA GLY A 67 7.20 -28.32 60.60
C GLY A 67 8.68 -28.23 60.28
N GLY A 68 9.42 -29.34 60.39
CA GLY A 68 10.83 -29.38 60.01
C GLY A 68 11.06 -29.04 58.53
N PHE A 69 10.13 -29.40 57.65
CA PHE A 69 10.13 -29.05 56.23
C PHE A 69 9.14 -27.93 55.91
N ILE A 70 7.86 -28.13 56.27
CA ILE A 70 6.76 -27.23 55.92
C ILE A 70 5.84 -26.92 57.11
N GLY A 71 5.44 -25.66 57.29
CA GLY A 71 4.48 -25.27 58.33
C GLY A 71 3.10 -25.88 58.10
N ALA A 72 2.44 -25.53 57.00
CA ALA A 72 1.17 -26.13 56.58
C ALA A 72 1.12 -26.49 55.09
N ASN A 73 0.63 -27.68 54.75
CA ASN A 73 0.55 -28.20 53.38
C ASN A 73 -0.88 -28.54 52.95
N ASN A 74 -1.30 -28.03 51.79
CA ASN A 74 -2.52 -28.43 51.07
C ASN A 74 -2.21 -28.98 49.66
N GLY A 75 -0.95 -29.02 49.24
CA GLY A 75 -0.50 -29.44 47.91
C GLY A 75 0.19 -30.81 47.90
N MET A 76 0.90 -31.10 46.81
CA MET A 76 1.70 -32.33 46.64
C MET A 76 3.16 -32.07 47.01
N ILE A 77 3.74 -32.93 47.85
CA ILE A 77 5.16 -32.97 48.18
C ILE A 77 5.71 -34.37 47.91
N LEU A 78 6.81 -34.45 47.16
CA LEU A 78 7.44 -35.72 46.75
C LEU A 78 8.94 -35.70 47.01
N ASN A 79 9.54 -36.84 47.34
CA ASN A 79 11.00 -37.02 47.38
C ASN A 79 11.72 -35.91 48.15
N SER A 80 11.25 -35.57 49.34
CA SER A 80 11.80 -34.45 50.12
C SER A 80 12.13 -34.88 51.54
N TYR A 81 13.07 -34.20 52.20
CA TYR A 81 13.39 -34.55 53.59
C TYR A 81 13.66 -33.38 54.52
N SER A 82 13.54 -33.62 55.83
CA SER A 82 13.95 -32.64 56.84
C SER A 82 14.71 -33.25 58.01
N THR A 83 15.70 -32.50 58.52
CA THR A 83 16.59 -32.93 59.61
C THR A 83 16.79 -31.86 60.67
N GLY A 84 16.20 -30.67 60.49
CA GLY A 84 16.38 -29.56 61.43
C GLY A 84 15.67 -29.83 62.75
N GLN A 85 16.28 -29.40 63.86
CA GLN A 85 15.64 -29.41 65.18
C GLN A 85 14.33 -28.61 65.12
N VAL A 86 13.23 -29.16 65.61
CA VAL A 86 11.93 -28.48 65.66
C VAL A 86 11.56 -28.22 67.12
N GLY A 87 11.30 -26.95 67.45
CA GLY A 87 10.94 -26.49 68.78
C GLY A 87 9.73 -25.55 68.76
N GLY A 88 9.10 -25.39 69.93
CA GLY A 88 7.94 -24.51 70.06
C GLY A 88 6.90 -24.96 71.07
N LEU A 89 5.77 -24.25 71.08
CA LEU A 89 4.65 -24.48 72.01
C LEU A 89 3.36 -25.00 71.33
N GLY A 90 3.36 -25.16 70.01
CA GLY A 90 2.17 -25.50 69.20
C GLY A 90 2.18 -26.90 68.59
N ASP A 91 1.41 -27.08 67.52
CA ASP A 91 1.42 -28.31 66.72
C ASP A 91 2.78 -28.46 66.01
N LEU A 92 3.64 -29.30 66.56
CA LEU A 92 4.97 -29.59 66.05
C LEU A 92 4.96 -30.85 65.21
N GLY A 93 5.55 -30.79 64.02
CA GLY A 93 5.77 -31.93 63.16
C GLY A 93 7.21 -32.05 62.70
N GLY A 94 7.73 -33.26 62.73
CA GLY A 94 9.08 -33.55 62.24
C GLY A 94 9.28 -33.17 60.78
N PHE A 95 8.25 -33.32 59.93
CA PHE A 95 8.24 -32.86 58.54
C PHE A 95 7.23 -31.73 58.31
N ALA A 96 5.95 -31.96 58.64
CA ALA A 96 4.84 -31.03 58.43
C ALA A 96 4.13 -30.71 59.74
N GLY A 97 3.96 -29.41 60.05
CA GLY A 97 3.21 -28.97 61.23
C GLY A 97 1.70 -29.18 61.10
N GLN A 98 1.18 -28.99 59.89
CA GLN A 98 -0.18 -29.34 59.48
C GLN A 98 -0.18 -29.82 58.03
N ASN A 99 -0.98 -30.83 57.71
CA ASN A 99 -1.13 -31.34 56.36
C ASN A 99 -2.59 -31.70 56.04
N SER A 100 -3.09 -31.20 54.93
CA SER A 100 -4.31 -31.64 54.26
C SER A 100 -4.07 -31.95 52.78
N GLY A 101 -2.80 -31.95 52.35
CA GLY A 101 -2.35 -32.35 51.01
C GLY A 101 -1.73 -33.75 50.99
N ASN A 102 -1.02 -34.07 49.90
CA ASN A 102 -0.36 -35.35 49.72
C ASN A 102 1.15 -35.22 49.95
N ILE A 103 1.72 -36.10 50.79
CA ILE A 103 3.15 -36.16 51.07
C ILE A 103 3.60 -37.60 50.83
N GLU A 104 4.40 -37.82 49.79
CA GLU A 104 4.86 -39.15 49.36
C GLU A 104 6.39 -39.22 49.29
N PHE A 105 6.96 -40.39 49.60
CA PHE A 105 8.41 -40.66 49.55
C PHE A 105 9.26 -39.56 50.21
N SER A 106 8.73 -39.00 51.29
CA SER A 106 9.33 -37.86 51.97
C SER A 106 9.52 -38.17 53.45
N TYR A 107 10.67 -37.77 53.99
CA TYR A 107 11.18 -38.31 55.24
C TYR A 107 11.60 -37.23 56.22
N TRP A 108 11.58 -37.53 57.51
CA TRP A 108 12.18 -36.66 58.51
C TRP A 108 12.95 -37.45 59.54
N ASP A 109 14.01 -36.84 60.04
CA ASP A 109 14.90 -37.48 61.01
C ASP A 109 14.36 -37.32 62.43
N ILE A 110 13.99 -38.44 63.05
CA ILE A 110 13.45 -38.51 64.40
C ILE A 110 14.46 -38.04 65.45
N ASN A 111 15.73 -38.41 65.28
CA ASN A 111 16.76 -38.13 66.26
C ASN A 111 17.22 -36.67 66.19
N SER A 112 17.45 -36.14 64.98
CA SER A 112 17.98 -34.80 64.80
C SER A 112 16.91 -33.71 64.95
N SER A 113 15.65 -34.00 64.57
CA SER A 113 14.56 -33.05 64.77
C SER A 113 14.14 -32.90 66.23
N GLY A 114 14.36 -33.92 67.05
CA GLY A 114 13.90 -33.97 68.45
C GLY A 114 12.40 -34.20 68.60
N ILE A 115 11.71 -34.56 67.51
CA ILE A 115 10.26 -34.79 67.46
C ILE A 115 9.98 -36.29 67.27
N SER A 116 8.82 -36.79 67.72
CA SER A 116 8.39 -38.18 67.52
C SER A 116 7.16 -38.33 66.63
N PHE A 117 6.60 -37.23 66.12
CA PHE A 117 5.37 -37.19 65.35
C PHE A 117 5.43 -36.12 64.22
N SER A 118 4.68 -36.33 63.15
CA SER A 118 4.53 -35.35 62.08
C SER A 118 3.16 -35.54 61.43
N ASP A 119 2.52 -34.45 60.99
CA ASP A 119 1.23 -34.53 60.28
C ASP A 119 1.36 -35.02 58.82
N GLY A 120 2.55 -35.49 58.46
CA GLY A 120 2.84 -36.12 57.18
C GLY A 120 4.34 -36.39 57.03
N GLY A 121 4.70 -37.12 55.98
CA GLY A 121 6.06 -37.65 55.82
C GLY A 121 6.38 -38.78 56.81
N GLU A 122 7.35 -39.61 56.44
CA GLU A 122 7.73 -40.80 57.20
C GLU A 122 8.94 -40.53 58.10
N GLY A 123 8.77 -40.76 59.41
CA GLY A 123 9.89 -40.67 60.36
C GLY A 123 10.90 -41.80 60.15
N ARG A 124 12.18 -41.44 60.19
CA ARG A 124 13.32 -42.37 60.10
C ARG A 124 14.38 -41.97 61.13
N SER A 125 15.21 -42.92 61.56
CA SER A 125 16.37 -42.62 62.41
C SER A 125 17.46 -41.91 61.59
N THR A 126 18.39 -41.24 62.27
CA THR A 126 19.58 -40.67 61.62
C THR A 126 20.37 -41.71 60.85
N GLU A 127 20.55 -42.90 61.43
CA GLU A 127 21.20 -44.03 60.76
C GLU A 127 20.49 -44.35 59.44
N ASN A 128 19.16 -44.50 59.45
CA ASN A 128 18.39 -44.81 58.24
C ASN A 128 18.28 -43.64 57.24
N MET A 129 18.73 -42.43 57.58
CA MET A 129 18.73 -41.27 56.68
C MET A 129 20.14 -40.84 56.23
N THR A 130 21.18 -41.47 56.76
CA THR A 130 22.58 -41.15 56.45
C THR A 130 23.31 -42.32 55.74
N TYR A 131 24.33 -41.98 54.94
CA TYR A 131 25.09 -42.96 54.16
C TYR A 131 26.04 -43.74 55.07
N PRO A 132 26.23 -45.07 54.86
CA PRO A 132 25.64 -45.90 53.79
C PRO A 132 24.27 -46.53 54.09
N GLU A 133 23.73 -46.40 55.30
CA GLU A 133 22.57 -47.16 55.77
C GLU A 133 21.24 -46.71 55.16
N TYR A 134 21.16 -45.50 54.59
CA TYR A 134 19.91 -44.97 54.04
C TYR A 134 19.38 -45.62 52.77
N MET A 135 20.14 -46.53 52.13
CA MET A 135 19.81 -47.04 50.79
C MET A 135 18.40 -47.66 50.70
N GLU A 136 17.87 -48.18 51.81
CA GLU A 136 16.51 -48.71 51.90
C GLU A 136 15.44 -47.65 52.20
N THR A 137 15.83 -46.46 52.68
CA THR A 137 14.92 -45.36 52.99
C THR A 137 14.55 -44.57 51.74
N PHE A 138 15.53 -44.20 50.91
CA PHE A 138 15.31 -43.33 49.75
C PHE A 138 15.06 -44.15 48.45
N ILE A 139 14.35 -45.28 48.57
CA ILE A 139 14.00 -46.11 47.42
C ILE A 139 13.11 -45.30 46.46
N GLY A 140 13.48 -45.31 45.18
CA GLY A 140 12.77 -44.57 44.13
C GLY A 140 13.27 -43.13 43.92
N TRP A 141 14.22 -42.66 44.72
CA TRP A 141 14.90 -41.39 44.46
C TRP A 141 15.95 -41.58 43.35
N ASP A 142 16.08 -40.59 42.47
CA ASP A 142 17.01 -40.63 41.35
C ASP A 142 18.41 -40.14 41.78
N PHE A 143 19.27 -41.10 42.15
CA PHE A 143 20.69 -40.83 42.46
C PHE A 143 21.59 -40.75 41.21
N ASP A 144 21.05 -41.00 40.02
CA ASP A 144 21.77 -40.89 38.74
C ASP A 144 21.72 -39.46 38.19
N ALA A 145 20.60 -38.76 38.35
CA ALA A 145 20.40 -37.41 37.82
C ALA A 145 20.23 -36.33 38.89
N ILE A 146 19.59 -36.62 40.03
CA ILE A 146 19.11 -35.56 40.94
C ILE A 146 19.90 -35.54 42.25
N TRP A 147 20.04 -36.69 42.91
CA TRP A 147 20.64 -36.80 44.23
C TRP A 147 22.05 -37.37 44.17
N SER A 148 22.91 -36.95 45.07
CA SER A 148 24.25 -37.48 45.29
C SER A 148 24.31 -38.14 46.67
N HIS A 149 25.01 -39.28 46.73
CA HIS A 149 25.44 -39.85 48.00
C HIS A 149 26.44 -38.92 48.67
N ASP A 150 26.25 -38.65 49.96
CA ASP A 150 27.15 -37.81 50.74
C ASP A 150 28.38 -38.58 51.23
N LEU A 151 29.19 -39.06 50.28
CA LEU A 151 30.37 -39.89 50.54
C LEU A 151 31.47 -39.16 51.32
N LEU A 152 31.41 -37.82 51.37
CA LEU A 152 32.41 -36.95 51.97
C LEU A 152 31.88 -36.18 53.20
N ALA A 153 30.67 -36.49 53.66
CA ALA A 153 30.01 -35.80 54.78
C ALA A 153 29.86 -34.27 54.58
N GLU A 154 29.72 -33.79 53.33
CA GLU A 154 29.46 -32.37 53.01
C GLU A 154 28.07 -31.91 53.44
N ASN A 155 27.19 -32.88 53.66
CA ASN A 155 25.83 -32.71 54.12
C ASN A 155 25.53 -33.60 55.33
N ASP A 156 26.54 -33.89 56.16
CA ASP A 156 26.46 -34.69 57.39
C ASP A 156 25.90 -36.11 57.18
N GLY A 157 26.19 -36.71 56.02
CA GLY A 157 25.79 -38.06 55.64
C GLY A 157 24.45 -38.14 54.92
N TYR A 158 23.64 -37.07 54.93
CA TYR A 158 22.33 -37.06 54.28
C TYR A 158 22.45 -36.80 52.76
N PRO A 159 21.56 -37.37 51.91
CA PRO A 159 21.56 -37.12 50.47
C PRO A 159 21.62 -35.62 50.13
N LEU A 160 22.47 -35.21 49.19
CA LEU A 160 22.55 -33.84 48.70
C LEU A 160 22.11 -33.75 47.24
N LEU A 161 21.63 -32.60 46.81
CA LEU A 161 21.31 -32.40 45.38
C LEU A 161 22.60 -32.34 44.56
N LYS A 162 22.59 -32.95 43.37
CA LYS A 162 23.71 -32.85 42.42
C LYS A 162 23.92 -31.38 42.03
N PRO A 163 25.18 -30.94 41.89
CA PRO A 163 25.46 -29.58 41.43
C PRO A 163 24.92 -29.40 40.00
N VAL A 164 24.11 -28.35 39.80
CA VAL A 164 23.70 -27.92 38.47
C VAL A 164 24.89 -27.21 37.82
N GLU A 165 25.36 -27.74 36.70
CA GLU A 165 26.35 -27.04 35.86
C GLU A 165 25.69 -25.77 35.32
N VAL A 166 26.18 -24.60 35.75
CA VAL A 166 25.67 -23.30 35.30
C VAL A 166 26.69 -22.60 34.41
N ASN A 167 26.18 -22.06 33.32
CA ASN A 167 26.92 -21.32 32.32
C ASN A 167 26.58 -19.84 32.43
N ARG A 168 27.60 -19.01 32.26
CA ARG A 168 27.45 -17.55 32.26
C ARG A 168 27.20 -17.07 30.84
N ILE A 169 26.06 -16.43 30.62
CA ILE A 169 25.75 -15.75 29.37
C ILE A 169 25.97 -14.26 29.60
N GLN A 170 26.74 -13.64 28.69
CA GLN A 170 26.97 -12.20 28.69
C GLN A 170 26.53 -11.60 27.37
N THR A 171 25.84 -10.48 27.41
CA THR A 171 25.54 -9.69 26.23
C THR A 171 26.44 -8.45 26.16
N ARG A 172 26.79 -8.05 24.95
CA ARG A 172 27.54 -6.82 24.67
C ARG A 172 26.96 -6.13 23.46
N VAL A 173 27.06 -4.81 23.43
CA VAL A 173 26.67 -3.99 22.30
C VAL A 173 27.91 -3.34 21.69
N PHE A 174 28.01 -3.38 20.37
CA PHE A 174 29.08 -2.74 19.62
C PHE A 174 28.51 -1.94 18.42
N PRO A 175 28.78 -0.63 18.30
CA PRO A 175 29.55 0.21 19.23
C PRO A 175 28.90 0.32 20.63
N PRO A 176 29.66 0.62 21.70
CA PRO A 176 29.10 0.77 23.03
C PRO A 176 28.02 1.87 23.11
N ASN A 177 27.01 1.68 23.96
CA ASN A 177 25.94 2.65 24.27
C ASN A 177 24.98 3.01 23.13
N VAL A 178 24.97 2.29 22.01
CA VAL A 178 24.03 2.55 20.89
C VAL A 178 22.70 1.79 21.01
N ALA A 179 22.64 0.84 21.94
CA ALA A 179 21.50 -0.03 22.18
C ALA A 179 21.54 -0.58 23.61
N VAL A 180 20.41 -1.11 24.06
CA VAL A 180 20.30 -1.83 25.34
C VAL A 180 20.04 -3.30 25.04
N SER A 181 20.89 -4.19 25.57
CA SER A 181 20.75 -5.64 25.45
C SER A 181 20.18 -6.27 26.73
N SER A 182 19.58 -7.45 26.61
CA SER A 182 19.06 -8.26 27.72
C SER A 182 19.41 -9.74 27.54
N GLY A 183 19.38 -10.49 28.65
CA GLY A 183 19.70 -11.92 28.68
C GLY A 183 21.03 -12.28 29.37
N ASP A 184 21.69 -11.31 30.00
CA ASP A 184 22.83 -11.59 30.89
C ASP A 184 22.39 -12.39 32.13
N GLY A 185 23.15 -13.43 32.47
CA GLY A 185 22.81 -14.24 33.65
C GLY A 185 23.63 -15.51 33.79
N PHE A 186 23.25 -16.30 34.79
CA PHE A 186 23.71 -17.66 34.99
C PHE A 186 22.56 -18.60 34.72
N TYR A 187 22.79 -19.55 33.82
CA TYR A 187 21.76 -20.43 33.30
C TYR A 187 22.23 -21.89 33.40
N PRO A 188 21.35 -22.85 33.73
CA PRO A 188 21.70 -24.26 33.68
C PRO A 188 22.17 -24.67 32.29
N LYS A 189 23.10 -25.61 32.22
CA LYS A 189 23.47 -26.24 30.96
C LYS A 189 22.27 -26.94 30.31
N ASN A 190 22.18 -26.84 28.99
CA ASN A 190 21.07 -27.28 28.14
C ASN A 190 19.75 -26.55 28.40
N SER A 191 19.77 -25.42 29.12
CA SER A 191 18.62 -24.53 29.23
C SER A 191 18.57 -23.53 28.08
N GLU A 192 17.49 -22.76 28.03
CA GLU A 192 17.27 -21.71 27.04
C GLU A 192 17.19 -20.34 27.71
N VAL A 193 17.71 -19.31 27.05
CA VAL A 193 17.55 -17.91 27.45
C VAL A 193 17.11 -17.08 26.25
N VAL A 194 16.11 -16.22 26.44
CA VAL A 194 15.76 -15.20 25.44
C VAL A 194 16.73 -14.03 25.58
N VAL A 195 17.46 -13.75 24.51
CA VAL A 195 18.33 -12.58 24.41
C VAL A 195 17.71 -11.60 23.43
N SER A 196 17.75 -10.32 23.78
CA SER A 196 17.15 -9.27 22.95
C SER A 196 17.95 -7.99 23.01
N VAL A 197 17.79 -7.16 21.98
CA VAL A 197 18.39 -5.84 21.89
C VAL A 197 17.38 -4.83 21.39
N GLN A 198 17.36 -3.67 22.03
CA GLN A 198 16.60 -2.51 21.61
C GLN A 198 17.59 -1.44 21.13
N GLY A 199 17.68 -1.27 19.80
CA GLY A 199 18.59 -0.34 19.14
C GLY A 199 18.07 1.09 19.06
N SER A 200 18.97 2.05 18.89
CA SER A 200 18.65 3.44 18.55
C SER A 200 18.23 3.58 17.08
N ALA A 201 17.44 4.61 16.77
CA ALA A 201 17.03 4.94 15.40
C ALA A 201 18.22 5.26 14.49
N ASP A 202 19.36 5.71 15.00
CA ASP A 202 20.50 6.14 14.15
C ASP A 202 21.36 4.97 13.64
N TYR A 203 21.03 3.74 14.01
CA TYR A 203 21.87 2.56 13.75
C TYR A 203 21.10 1.46 13.02
N VAL A 204 21.83 0.69 12.23
CA VAL A 204 21.36 -0.55 11.60
C VAL A 204 21.88 -1.73 12.40
N PHE A 205 20.97 -2.60 12.82
CA PHE A 205 21.33 -3.86 13.48
C PHE A 205 21.90 -4.85 12.46
N LEU A 206 23.11 -5.34 12.70
CA LEU A 206 23.79 -6.28 11.82
C LEU A 206 23.60 -7.74 12.26
N GLY A 207 23.17 -7.97 13.50
CA GLY A 207 23.00 -9.29 14.08
C GLY A 207 23.72 -9.47 15.41
N TRP A 208 23.46 -10.61 16.02
CA TRP A 208 24.16 -11.18 17.15
C TRP A 208 25.34 -12.02 16.68
N PHE A 209 26.48 -11.82 17.33
CA PHE A 209 27.72 -12.51 17.00
C PHE A 209 28.27 -13.23 18.22
N GLU A 210 28.76 -14.44 18.01
CA GLU A 210 29.50 -15.21 19.00
C GLU A 210 30.86 -15.59 18.40
N ASN A 211 31.96 -15.34 19.12
CA ASN A 211 33.32 -15.59 18.63
C ASN A 211 33.66 -14.93 17.27
N GLY A 212 32.90 -13.90 16.88
CA GLY A 212 33.06 -13.19 15.63
C GLY A 212 32.20 -13.69 14.46
N GLU A 213 31.53 -14.83 14.62
CA GLU A 213 30.62 -15.41 13.62
C GLU A 213 29.19 -14.95 13.84
N LEU A 214 28.44 -14.78 12.74
CA LEU A 214 27.04 -14.37 12.81
C LEU A 214 26.21 -15.54 13.35
N LEU A 215 25.58 -15.31 14.50
CA LEU A 215 24.73 -16.28 15.18
C LEU A 215 23.26 -16.11 14.79
N ASN A 216 22.76 -14.87 14.78
CA ASN A 216 21.35 -14.59 14.51
C ASN A 216 21.16 -13.14 14.03
N ASN A 217 20.18 -12.87 13.15
CA ASN A 217 19.90 -11.54 12.60
C ASN A 217 18.62 -10.89 13.13
N SER A 218 17.93 -11.54 14.07
CA SER A 218 16.72 -11.01 14.72
C SER A 218 17.05 -10.20 15.97
N LEU A 219 16.28 -9.15 16.22
CA LEU A 219 16.44 -8.30 17.42
C LEU A 219 16.24 -9.07 18.73
N SER A 220 15.53 -10.19 18.68
CA SER A 220 15.33 -11.09 19.81
C SER A 220 15.34 -12.53 19.31
N PHE A 221 15.99 -13.44 20.06
CA PHE A 221 15.97 -14.87 19.77
C PHE A 221 16.23 -15.71 21.03
N THR A 222 15.88 -17.00 20.97
CA THR A 222 16.16 -17.97 22.03
C THR A 222 17.54 -18.58 21.82
N TYR A 223 18.42 -18.44 22.81
CA TYR A 223 19.78 -18.97 22.83
C TYR A 223 19.85 -20.27 23.64
N GLN A 224 20.49 -21.29 23.09
CA GLN A 224 20.73 -22.57 23.76
C GLN A 224 22.01 -22.50 24.60
N VAL A 225 21.90 -22.76 25.89
CA VAL A 225 23.01 -22.62 26.85
C VAL A 225 23.79 -23.93 26.95
N ASP A 226 24.80 -24.10 26.10
CA ASP A 226 25.71 -25.26 26.12
C ASP A 226 27.01 -25.01 26.91
N GLY A 227 27.45 -23.75 26.95
CA GLY A 227 28.66 -23.29 27.62
C GLY A 227 28.62 -21.81 28.02
N HIS A 228 29.72 -21.31 28.57
CA HIS A 228 29.90 -19.86 28.77
C HIS A 228 29.94 -19.16 27.41
N ALA A 229 29.13 -18.12 27.24
CA ALA A 229 29.02 -17.40 25.98
C ALA A 229 29.09 -15.89 26.18
N THR A 230 29.64 -15.19 25.18
CA THR A 230 29.54 -13.74 25.05
C THR A 230 28.94 -13.41 23.70
N LEU A 231 27.70 -12.91 23.73
CA LEU A 231 26.92 -12.56 22.56
C LEU A 231 27.06 -11.06 22.31
N VAL A 232 27.51 -10.69 21.11
CA VAL A 232 27.74 -9.29 20.74
C VAL A 232 26.70 -8.87 19.71
N ALA A 233 25.78 -7.99 20.11
CA ALA A 233 24.90 -7.28 19.20
C ALA A 233 25.72 -6.22 18.46
N ARG A 234 25.86 -6.37 17.13
CA ARG A 234 26.63 -5.43 16.29
C ARG A 234 25.70 -4.49 15.55
N PHE A 235 26.14 -3.25 15.47
CA PHE A 235 25.46 -2.16 14.79
C PHE A 235 26.44 -1.41 13.89
N ARG A 236 25.91 -0.77 12.86
CA ARG A 236 26.60 0.30 12.13
C ARG A 236 25.77 1.56 12.13
N VAL A 237 26.41 2.71 12.00
CA VAL A 237 25.73 4.00 11.82
C VAL A 237 24.95 3.97 10.50
N ARG A 238 23.74 4.53 10.48
CA ARG A 238 23.01 4.81 9.24
C ARG A 238 23.67 5.96 8.51
N ASN A 239 23.84 5.82 7.21
CA ASN A 239 24.41 6.87 6.38
C ASN A 239 23.34 7.59 5.59
N ASN A 240 23.65 8.82 5.20
CA ASN A 240 22.86 9.58 4.27
C ASN A 240 23.17 9.14 2.84
N HIS A 241 22.15 9.08 2.00
CA HIS A 241 22.23 8.74 0.60
C HIS A 241 21.51 9.77 -0.26
N GLN A 242 22.00 9.99 -1.47
CA GLN A 242 21.43 10.95 -2.39
C GLN A 242 20.33 10.31 -3.23
N LEU A 243 19.15 10.93 -3.25
CA LEU A 243 18.07 10.65 -4.18
C LEU A 243 18.08 11.71 -5.29
N THR A 244 18.23 11.25 -6.53
CA THR A 244 18.15 12.07 -7.74
C THR A 244 16.91 11.66 -8.54
N LEU A 245 16.14 12.64 -9.01
CA LEU A 245 14.94 12.41 -9.80
C LEU A 245 15.06 13.10 -11.15
N GLU A 246 14.66 12.42 -12.22
CA GLU A 246 14.64 13.00 -13.56
C GLU A 246 13.30 12.76 -14.25
N ALA A 247 12.80 13.76 -14.98
CA ALA A 247 11.64 13.58 -15.86
C ALA A 247 12.10 13.02 -17.22
N LEU A 248 11.37 12.03 -17.75
CA LEU A 248 11.61 11.47 -19.08
C LEU A 248 10.37 11.59 -19.96
N PRO A 249 10.43 12.35 -21.07
CA PRO A 249 11.48 13.32 -21.40
C PRO A 249 11.49 14.52 -20.44
N ASN A 250 12.62 15.21 -20.36
CA ASN A 250 12.89 16.27 -19.36
C ASN A 250 11.94 17.48 -19.38
N THR A 251 11.16 17.67 -20.44
CA THR A 251 10.15 18.74 -20.55
C THR A 251 8.71 18.25 -20.36
N ALA A 252 8.48 16.95 -20.19
CA ALA A 252 7.14 16.36 -20.12
C ALA A 252 6.51 16.37 -18.72
N GLY A 253 7.24 16.82 -17.71
CA GLY A 253 6.74 16.97 -16.35
C GLY A 253 7.77 17.53 -15.39
N THR A 254 7.35 17.72 -14.15
CA THR A 254 8.18 18.13 -13.01
C THR A 254 8.20 17.00 -11.98
N VAL A 255 9.36 16.78 -11.36
CA VAL A 255 9.55 15.82 -10.27
C VAL A 255 9.89 16.56 -8.97
N LEU A 256 9.39 16.07 -7.84
CA LEU A 256 9.63 16.62 -6.50
C LEU A 256 10.02 15.51 -5.53
N GLY A 257 10.81 15.85 -4.52
CA GLY A 257 11.28 14.91 -3.49
C GLY A 257 12.73 14.45 -3.67
N GLU A 258 13.52 15.10 -4.52
CA GLU A 258 14.98 14.89 -4.57
C GLU A 258 15.66 15.46 -3.32
N GLY A 259 16.78 14.86 -2.91
CA GLY A 259 17.48 15.31 -1.71
C GLY A 259 18.43 14.27 -1.13
N THR A 260 18.92 14.57 0.07
CA THR A 260 19.77 13.69 0.86
C THR A 260 18.95 13.14 2.02
N TYR A 261 18.81 11.82 2.10
CA TYR A 261 17.95 11.14 3.09
C TYR A 261 18.74 10.11 3.87
N LEU A 262 18.35 9.85 5.11
CA LEU A 262 18.95 8.79 5.91
C LEU A 262 18.49 7.42 5.39
N GLU A 263 19.37 6.41 5.42
CA GLU A 263 18.98 5.03 5.10
C GLU A 263 17.73 4.60 5.90
N GLY A 264 16.74 4.02 5.21
CA GLY A 264 15.47 3.58 5.77
C GLY A 264 14.52 4.72 6.18
N GLU A 265 14.83 5.97 5.85
CA GLU A 265 13.88 7.08 5.94
C GLU A 265 12.81 6.92 4.85
N GLU A 266 11.55 7.17 5.20
CA GLU A 266 10.44 7.14 4.25
C GLU A 266 10.41 8.44 3.45
N VAL A 267 10.54 8.33 2.14
CA VAL A 267 10.61 9.45 1.20
C VAL A 267 9.41 9.41 0.26
N GLU A 268 8.68 10.53 0.20
CA GLU A 268 7.59 10.74 -0.76
C GLU A 268 8.13 11.52 -1.97
N ILE A 269 7.96 10.95 -3.17
CA ILE A 269 8.28 11.60 -4.43
C ILE A 269 7.02 11.83 -5.25
N ILE A 270 6.99 12.93 -5.99
CA ILE A 270 5.80 13.37 -6.74
C ILE A 270 6.19 13.68 -8.19
N ALA A 271 5.43 13.13 -9.14
CA ALA A 271 5.52 13.43 -10.56
C ALA A 271 4.29 14.23 -11.00
N ILE A 272 4.53 15.43 -11.54
CA ILE A 272 3.50 16.34 -12.04
C ILE A 272 3.64 16.44 -13.56
N PRO A 273 2.71 15.88 -14.35
CA PRO A 273 2.77 15.98 -15.82
C PRO A 273 2.68 17.43 -16.29
N ALA A 274 3.41 17.74 -17.38
CA ALA A 274 3.22 18.98 -18.12
C ALA A 274 1.92 18.94 -18.93
N GLU A 275 1.53 20.08 -19.51
CA GLU A 275 0.37 20.17 -20.40
C GLU A 275 0.47 19.15 -21.54
N ASN A 276 -0.65 18.51 -21.89
CA ASN A 276 -0.75 17.45 -22.91
C ASN A 276 0.17 16.25 -22.66
N HIS A 277 0.51 15.97 -21.40
CA HIS A 277 1.22 14.75 -21.00
C HIS A 277 0.51 14.08 -19.84
N ARG A 278 0.66 12.77 -19.75
CA ARG A 278 0.27 11.96 -18.61
C ARG A 278 1.47 11.24 -18.03
N PHE A 279 1.49 11.12 -16.70
CA PHE A 279 2.44 10.27 -16.00
C PHE A 279 2.15 8.81 -16.32
N VAL A 280 3.20 8.03 -16.56
CA VAL A 280 3.10 6.59 -16.84
C VAL A 280 3.53 5.79 -15.63
N HIS A 281 4.77 5.94 -15.18
CA HIS A 281 5.34 5.26 -14.01
C HIS A 281 6.68 5.86 -13.60
N TRP A 282 7.12 5.56 -12.39
CA TRP A 282 8.49 5.70 -11.93
C TRP A 282 9.30 4.47 -12.34
N GLN A 283 10.52 4.66 -12.84
CA GLN A 283 11.43 3.58 -13.20
C GLN A 283 12.85 3.79 -12.64
N ASN A 284 13.61 2.71 -12.50
CA ASN A 284 15.02 2.75 -12.14
C ASN A 284 15.92 2.99 -13.38
N GLU A 285 17.24 2.99 -13.18
CA GLU A 285 18.25 3.13 -14.25
C GLU A 285 18.21 2.01 -15.29
N ASP A 286 17.79 0.80 -14.90
CA ASP A 286 17.65 -0.34 -15.81
C ASP A 286 16.37 -0.26 -16.67
N GLY A 287 15.49 0.71 -16.39
CA GLY A 287 14.21 0.90 -17.06
C GLY A 287 13.06 0.06 -16.49
N ASP A 288 13.26 -0.61 -15.36
CA ASP A 288 12.23 -1.37 -14.68
C ASP A 288 11.31 -0.44 -13.89
N ALA A 289 10.00 -0.64 -14.02
CA ALA A 289 9.01 0.13 -13.29
C ALA A 289 9.05 -0.18 -11.78
N VAL A 290 9.21 0.85 -10.96
CA VAL A 290 9.22 0.75 -9.49
C VAL A 290 7.88 1.15 -8.87
N SER A 291 7.10 2.00 -9.54
CA SER A 291 5.75 2.39 -9.11
C SER A 291 4.94 2.99 -10.26
N THR A 292 3.64 2.72 -10.32
CA THR A 292 2.70 3.36 -11.25
C THR A 292 1.97 4.56 -10.65
N ASP A 293 2.18 4.85 -9.37
CA ASP A 293 1.55 5.95 -8.67
C ASP A 293 2.38 7.23 -8.85
N SER A 294 1.75 8.33 -9.25
CA SER A 294 2.45 9.61 -9.43
C SER A 294 2.97 10.20 -8.12
N VAL A 295 2.36 9.81 -6.99
CA VAL A 295 2.89 10.02 -5.64
C VAL A 295 3.37 8.67 -5.13
N TYR A 296 4.67 8.53 -4.92
CA TYR A 296 5.28 7.27 -4.50
C TYR A 296 6.02 7.45 -3.17
N LEU A 297 5.66 6.65 -2.18
CA LEU A 297 6.30 6.58 -0.87
C LEU A 297 7.17 5.33 -0.78
N PHE A 298 8.44 5.49 -0.47
CA PHE A 298 9.38 4.37 -0.32
C PHE A 298 10.43 4.62 0.75
N SER A 299 11.10 3.55 1.20
CA SER A 299 12.19 3.63 2.16
C SER A 299 13.53 3.80 1.44
N MET A 300 14.30 4.84 1.78
CA MET A 300 15.58 5.15 1.14
C MET A 300 16.56 3.97 1.29
N PRO A 301 17.12 3.41 0.19
CA PRO A 301 18.06 2.30 0.27
C PRO A 301 19.42 2.71 0.88
N ALA A 302 20.25 1.71 1.18
CA ALA A 302 21.61 1.88 1.69
C ALA A 302 22.62 2.29 0.58
N SER A 303 22.16 3.02 -0.43
CA SER A 303 22.94 3.52 -1.56
C SER A 303 22.26 4.73 -2.17
N ASP A 304 23.01 5.53 -2.93
CA ASP A 304 22.41 6.58 -3.76
C ASP A 304 21.44 5.96 -4.78
N LEU A 305 20.39 6.70 -5.11
CA LEU A 305 19.28 6.23 -5.94
C LEU A 305 18.95 7.27 -7.01
N LEU A 306 18.87 6.82 -8.26
CA LEU A 306 18.36 7.60 -9.39
C LEU A 306 17.06 6.97 -9.89
N LEU A 307 15.99 7.76 -9.90
CA LEU A 307 14.69 7.34 -10.45
C LEU A 307 14.24 8.31 -11.54
N PHE A 308 13.52 7.76 -12.51
CA PHE A 308 12.95 8.54 -13.61
C PHE A 308 11.43 8.51 -13.56
N ALA A 309 10.79 9.67 -13.64
CA ALA A 309 9.37 9.77 -13.91
C ALA A 309 9.14 9.73 -15.43
N LEU A 310 8.57 8.64 -15.93
CA LEU A 310 8.23 8.51 -17.33
C LEU A 310 6.89 9.19 -17.62
N PHE A 311 6.89 10.08 -18.59
CA PHE A 311 5.70 10.76 -19.09
C PHE A 311 5.48 10.42 -20.56
N GLN A 312 4.21 10.33 -20.94
CA GLN A 312 3.79 10.12 -22.32
C GLN A 312 2.94 11.31 -22.76
N LYS A 313 3.22 11.84 -23.97
CA LYS A 313 2.35 12.82 -24.59
C LYS A 313 0.95 12.22 -24.77
N GLU A 314 -0.05 12.95 -24.33
CA GLU A 314 -1.45 12.57 -24.51
C GLU A 314 -1.92 13.14 -25.85
N ASP A 315 -2.52 12.29 -26.69
CA ASP A 315 -3.10 12.72 -27.96
C ASP A 315 -4.33 13.58 -27.66
N PRO A 316 -4.55 14.67 -28.43
CA PRO A 316 -5.74 15.50 -28.25
C PRO A 316 -7.00 14.65 -28.46
N ALA A 317 -8.04 14.91 -27.66
CA ALA A 317 -9.31 14.22 -27.81
C ALA A 317 -9.86 14.44 -29.23
N GLU A 318 -10.20 13.35 -29.91
CA GLU A 318 -10.87 13.38 -31.22
C GLU A 318 -12.40 13.34 -31.02
N TYR A 319 -13.10 14.09 -31.88
CA TYR A 319 -14.55 14.18 -31.91
C TYR A 319 -15.07 13.88 -33.31
N THR A 320 -16.23 13.24 -33.40
CA THR A 320 -16.80 12.82 -34.68
C THR A 320 -17.66 13.92 -35.30
N LEU A 321 -17.38 14.27 -36.56
CA LEU A 321 -18.22 15.10 -37.41
C LEU A 321 -19.01 14.24 -38.41
N ASN A 322 -20.34 14.26 -38.28
CA ASN A 322 -21.26 13.66 -39.24
C ASN A 322 -21.91 14.74 -40.11
N LEU A 323 -22.04 14.45 -41.41
CA LEU A 323 -22.70 15.32 -42.37
C LEU A 323 -23.91 14.62 -42.98
N VAL A 324 -25.03 15.33 -43.09
CA VAL A 324 -26.29 14.78 -43.60
C VAL A 324 -26.85 15.68 -44.70
N SER A 325 -27.11 15.13 -45.89
CA SER A 325 -27.82 15.83 -46.97
C SER A 325 -29.33 15.80 -46.74
N ILE A 326 -30.01 16.94 -46.88
CA ILE A 326 -31.46 17.06 -46.82
C ILE A 326 -31.99 17.81 -48.05
N PRO A 327 -32.85 17.20 -48.90
CA PRO A 327 -33.17 15.77 -48.91
C PRO A 327 -31.93 14.92 -49.22
N GLU A 328 -31.96 13.64 -48.89
CA GLU A 328 -30.82 12.71 -49.07
C GLU A 328 -30.33 12.65 -50.52
N LEU A 329 -31.24 12.79 -51.48
CA LEU A 329 -30.95 12.81 -52.93
C LEU A 329 -30.68 14.23 -53.48
N GLY A 330 -30.64 15.25 -52.63
CA GLY A 330 -30.46 16.64 -53.04
C GLY A 330 -29.02 17.00 -53.40
N GLY A 331 -28.05 16.26 -52.89
CA GLY A 331 -26.63 16.49 -53.14
C GLY A 331 -25.72 15.63 -52.28
N SER A 332 -24.42 15.78 -52.49
CA SER A 332 -23.38 15.06 -51.75
C SER A 332 -22.61 16.01 -50.83
N VAL A 333 -22.13 15.47 -49.71
CA VAL A 333 -21.35 16.18 -48.70
C VAL A 333 -20.01 15.49 -48.47
N ILE A 334 -18.94 16.26 -48.29
CA ILE A 334 -17.57 15.77 -48.04
C ILE A 334 -16.99 16.57 -46.86
N GLY A 335 -16.20 15.90 -46.01
CA GLY A 335 -15.54 16.51 -44.85
C GLY A 335 -15.92 15.87 -43.50
N ALA A 336 -16.81 14.88 -43.49
CA ALA A 336 -17.09 14.06 -42.29
C ALA A 336 -15.84 13.26 -41.86
N GLY A 337 -15.71 12.99 -40.56
CA GLY A 337 -14.57 12.26 -39.99
C GLY A 337 -14.36 12.56 -38.50
N ASP A 338 -13.31 11.96 -37.94
CA ASP A 338 -12.87 12.23 -36.57
C ASP A 338 -11.76 13.28 -36.60
N TYR A 339 -11.91 14.32 -35.78
CA TYR A 339 -10.99 15.46 -35.75
C TYR A 339 -10.62 15.83 -34.31
N PRO A 340 -9.36 16.18 -34.03
CA PRO A 340 -8.95 16.76 -32.76
C PRO A 340 -9.73 18.05 -32.44
N GLU A 341 -9.96 18.31 -31.17
CA GLU A 341 -10.48 19.62 -30.73
C GLU A 341 -9.65 20.79 -31.31
N GLY A 342 -10.33 21.81 -31.81
CA GLY A 342 -9.72 23.01 -32.36
C GLY A 342 -9.16 22.86 -33.78
N TYR A 343 -9.18 21.66 -34.38
CA TYR A 343 -8.76 21.45 -35.76
C TYR A 343 -9.72 22.15 -36.74
N GLU A 344 -9.17 22.88 -37.71
CA GLU A 344 -9.98 23.54 -38.75
C GLU A 344 -10.47 22.51 -39.79
N VAL A 345 -11.77 22.25 -39.80
CA VAL A 345 -12.43 21.33 -40.72
C VAL A 345 -13.08 22.12 -41.85
N THR A 346 -12.83 21.73 -43.09
CA THR A 346 -13.53 22.25 -44.27
C THR A 346 -14.53 21.21 -44.78
N ILE A 347 -15.81 21.60 -44.85
CA ILE A 347 -16.89 20.79 -45.40
C ILE A 347 -17.39 21.37 -46.71
N ILE A 348 -17.78 20.50 -47.65
CA ILE A 348 -18.20 20.87 -49.00
C ILE A 348 -19.52 20.18 -49.33
N ALA A 349 -20.50 20.93 -49.81
CA ALA A 349 -21.76 20.44 -50.33
C ALA A 349 -21.81 20.62 -51.86
N THR A 350 -22.05 19.54 -52.60
CA THR A 350 -22.22 19.56 -54.06
C THR A 350 -23.65 19.17 -54.40
N PRO A 351 -24.49 20.10 -54.90
CA PRO A 351 -25.87 19.78 -55.27
C PRO A 351 -25.93 18.79 -56.42
N GLN A 352 -26.94 17.91 -56.41
CA GLN A 352 -27.27 17.03 -57.51
C GLN A 352 -28.13 17.78 -58.56
N ASP A 353 -28.14 17.30 -59.81
CA ASP A 353 -28.95 17.90 -60.88
C ASP A 353 -30.41 18.10 -60.46
N GLY A 354 -30.93 19.31 -60.68
CA GLY A 354 -32.28 19.70 -60.27
C GLY A 354 -32.38 20.25 -58.85
N PHE A 355 -31.28 20.30 -58.10
CA PHE A 355 -31.20 20.92 -56.78
C PHE A 355 -30.18 22.07 -56.75
N ARG A 356 -30.35 22.99 -55.80
CA ARG A 356 -29.32 23.96 -55.41
C ARG A 356 -29.01 23.81 -53.93
N PHE A 357 -27.76 24.07 -53.55
CA PHE A 357 -27.40 24.16 -52.14
C PHE A 357 -27.98 25.44 -51.54
N ALA A 358 -28.62 25.33 -50.38
CA ALA A 358 -29.21 26.46 -49.66
C ALA A 358 -28.28 26.96 -48.56
N HIS A 359 -27.95 26.10 -47.58
CA HIS A 359 -27.06 26.42 -46.47
C HIS A 359 -26.69 25.17 -45.65
N TRP A 360 -25.67 25.33 -44.81
CA TRP A 360 -25.34 24.44 -43.70
C TRP A 360 -26.11 24.86 -42.45
N MET A 361 -26.63 23.90 -41.70
CA MET A 361 -27.26 24.13 -40.40
C MET A 361 -26.86 23.05 -39.38
N ASP A 362 -27.02 23.35 -38.09
CA ASP A 362 -26.84 22.37 -37.01
C ASP A 362 -28.14 21.60 -36.70
N ALA A 363 -28.09 20.78 -35.65
CA ALA A 363 -29.24 20.00 -35.18
C ALA A 363 -30.40 20.84 -34.61
N ASP A 364 -30.10 22.06 -34.16
CA ASP A 364 -31.10 23.02 -33.64
C ASP A 364 -31.70 23.89 -34.76
N GLN A 365 -31.34 23.60 -36.03
CA GLN A 365 -31.76 24.32 -37.23
C GLN A 365 -31.20 25.75 -37.32
N GLU A 366 -30.12 26.03 -36.60
CA GLU A 366 -29.40 27.30 -36.74
C GLU A 366 -28.58 27.28 -38.03
N VAL A 367 -28.73 28.32 -38.85
CA VAL A 367 -27.98 28.46 -40.11
C VAL A 367 -26.54 28.85 -39.80
N LEU A 368 -25.61 27.95 -40.11
CA LEU A 368 -24.18 28.14 -39.85
C LEU A 368 -23.47 28.87 -41.00
N SER A 369 -23.81 28.53 -42.25
CA SER A 369 -23.21 29.16 -43.44
C SER A 369 -24.08 28.98 -44.68
N ALA A 370 -24.22 30.03 -45.50
CA ALA A 370 -24.86 29.95 -46.81
C ALA A 370 -23.90 29.50 -47.93
N ASP A 371 -22.59 29.42 -47.64
CA ASP A 371 -21.58 29.01 -48.62
C ASP A 371 -21.49 27.48 -48.68
N SER A 372 -21.50 26.93 -49.89
CA SER A 372 -21.36 25.48 -50.13
C SER A 372 -20.03 24.89 -49.62
N VAL A 373 -19.03 25.75 -49.42
CA VAL A 373 -17.76 25.43 -48.76
C VAL A 373 -17.72 26.19 -47.44
N TYR A 374 -17.64 25.47 -46.32
CA TYR A 374 -17.64 26.05 -44.97
C TYR A 374 -16.46 25.51 -44.16
N SER A 375 -15.75 26.39 -43.44
CA SER A 375 -14.65 26.01 -42.56
C SER A 375 -14.89 26.49 -41.13
N PHE A 376 -14.62 25.64 -40.15
CA PHE A 376 -14.80 25.92 -38.72
C PHE A 376 -13.83 25.08 -37.88
N ASN A 377 -13.60 25.48 -36.62
CA ASN A 377 -12.79 24.69 -35.69
C ASN A 377 -13.66 23.64 -34.97
N MET A 378 -13.22 22.39 -34.93
CA MET A 378 -13.93 21.31 -34.26
C MET A 378 -14.10 21.61 -32.76
N PRO A 379 -15.32 21.62 -32.20
CA PRO A 379 -15.54 21.84 -30.77
C PRO A 379 -15.19 20.60 -29.94
N ALA A 380 -15.19 20.75 -28.61
CA ALA A 380 -14.98 19.67 -27.65
C ALA A 380 -16.20 18.70 -27.52
N SER A 381 -16.86 18.38 -28.63
CA SER A 381 -18.03 17.50 -28.70
C SER A 381 -18.30 17.00 -30.13
N ASP A 382 -18.92 15.83 -30.26
CA ASP A 382 -19.38 15.31 -31.55
C ASP A 382 -20.42 16.25 -32.19
N LEU A 383 -20.39 16.35 -33.53
CA LEU A 383 -21.25 17.22 -34.32
C LEU A 383 -22.02 16.44 -35.38
N ILE A 384 -23.25 16.88 -35.63
CA ILE A 384 -24.02 16.52 -36.81
C ILE A 384 -24.44 17.80 -37.50
N LEU A 385 -23.96 18.02 -38.73
CA LEU A 385 -24.33 19.16 -39.56
C LEU A 385 -25.13 18.71 -40.77
N TYR A 386 -26.07 19.55 -41.18
CA TYR A 386 -27.00 19.26 -42.27
C TYR A 386 -26.74 20.20 -43.44
N ALA A 387 -26.54 19.63 -44.63
CA ALA A 387 -26.55 20.37 -45.89
C ALA A 387 -27.98 20.38 -46.44
N LEU A 388 -28.61 21.56 -46.47
CA LEU A 388 -29.93 21.70 -47.07
C LEU A 388 -29.82 21.98 -48.57
N PHE A 389 -30.58 21.23 -49.35
CA PHE A 389 -30.73 21.36 -50.79
C PHE A 389 -32.19 21.62 -51.14
N GLU A 390 -32.43 22.54 -52.07
CA GLU A 390 -33.75 22.91 -52.53
C GLU A 390 -33.94 22.49 -54.00
N GLU A 391 -35.10 21.94 -54.34
CA GLU A 391 -35.46 21.66 -55.73
C GLU A 391 -35.53 22.96 -56.54
N VAL A 392 -34.88 22.96 -57.69
CA VAL A 392 -34.99 24.03 -58.67
C VAL A 392 -36.27 23.80 -59.48
N THR A 393 -37.40 24.27 -58.95
CA THR A 393 -38.75 23.99 -59.50
C THR A 393 -39.18 24.92 -60.64
N SER A 394 -38.35 25.89 -61.02
CA SER A 394 -38.61 26.75 -62.16
C SER A 394 -37.31 27.15 -62.86
N VAL A 395 -37.34 27.27 -64.20
CA VAL A 395 -36.23 27.88 -64.97
C VAL A 395 -35.98 29.33 -64.52
N SER A 396 -36.96 29.96 -63.86
CA SER A 396 -36.83 31.30 -63.26
C SER A 396 -35.98 31.35 -61.98
N ASP A 397 -35.80 30.25 -61.26
CA ASP A 397 -35.03 30.21 -60.00
C ASP A 397 -33.54 29.84 -60.21
N LEU A 398 -33.12 29.68 -61.47
CA LEU A 398 -31.74 29.57 -61.93
C LEU A 398 -31.12 30.93 -62.27
N PHE A 399 -31.90 32.03 -62.25
CA PHE A 399 -31.50 33.33 -62.82
C PHE A 399 -31.89 34.53 -61.97
N ASP A 400 -31.75 34.45 -60.65
CA ASP A 400 -31.85 35.65 -59.84
C ASP A 400 -30.54 36.46 -59.93
N TYR A 401 -30.63 37.62 -60.58
CA TYR A 401 -29.65 38.72 -60.66
C TYR A 401 -28.48 38.67 -61.66
N MET A 402 -28.72 38.30 -62.93
CA MET A 402 -27.77 38.68 -64.01
C MET A 402 -28.25 39.81 -64.94
N VAL A 403 -29.56 39.92 -65.22
CA VAL A 403 -30.08 40.90 -66.19
C VAL A 403 -31.44 41.48 -65.76
N LEU A 404 -31.52 42.79 -65.60
CA LEU A 404 -32.77 43.55 -65.42
C LEU A 404 -33.30 44.02 -66.77
N ILE A 405 -34.55 43.67 -67.10
CA ILE A 405 -35.18 44.00 -68.37
C ILE A 405 -36.42 44.86 -68.13
N TYR A 406 -36.45 46.09 -68.65
CA TYR A 406 -37.54 47.04 -68.41
C TYR A 406 -37.66 48.14 -69.47
N PRO A 407 -38.83 48.77 -69.67
CA PRO A 407 -40.13 48.38 -69.12
C PRO A 407 -40.72 47.18 -69.86
N ASN A 408 -41.47 46.32 -69.16
CA ASN A 408 -42.30 45.28 -69.74
C ASN A 408 -43.70 45.43 -69.12
N PRO A 409 -44.72 45.98 -69.84
CA PRO A 409 -44.80 46.14 -71.30
C PRO A 409 -43.92 47.28 -71.85
N ALA A 410 -43.29 47.05 -73.00
CA ALA A 410 -42.50 48.04 -73.73
C ALA A 410 -43.36 48.77 -74.79
N THR A 411 -43.09 50.06 -75.03
CA THR A 411 -43.77 50.85 -76.08
C THR A 411 -42.92 50.96 -77.34
N ASP A 412 -41.74 51.56 -77.19
CA ASP A 412 -40.79 51.82 -78.28
C ASP A 412 -39.40 51.23 -78.02
N TYR A 413 -39.01 51.10 -76.75
CA TYR A 413 -37.69 50.60 -76.35
C TYR A 413 -37.76 49.70 -75.14
N LEU A 414 -36.77 48.84 -75.04
CA LEU A 414 -36.49 48.00 -73.88
C LEU A 414 -35.05 48.21 -73.42
N PHE A 415 -34.84 48.39 -72.13
CA PHE A 415 -33.52 48.46 -71.49
C PHE A 415 -33.18 47.11 -70.88
N LEU A 416 -31.90 46.76 -71.00
CA LEU A 416 -31.26 45.62 -70.38
C LEU A 416 -30.09 46.14 -69.55
N GLU A 417 -30.10 45.89 -68.25
CA GLU A 417 -29.01 46.19 -67.32
C GLU A 417 -28.43 44.90 -66.77
N PHE A 418 -27.12 44.78 -66.80
CA PHE A 418 -26.38 43.60 -66.35
C PHE A 418 -25.75 43.88 -64.98
N HIS A 419 -25.60 42.85 -64.15
CA HIS A 419 -24.97 43.03 -62.83
C HIS A 419 -23.50 43.52 -62.94
N GLN A 420 -22.80 43.13 -64.02
CA GLN A 420 -21.41 43.51 -64.29
C GLN A 420 -21.18 43.86 -65.77
N ILE A 421 -20.00 44.39 -66.09
CA ILE A 421 -19.60 44.68 -67.48
C ILE A 421 -19.32 43.37 -68.20
N HIS A 422 -19.95 43.16 -69.36
CA HIS A 422 -19.71 42.00 -70.20
C HIS A 422 -18.96 42.38 -71.49
N ASN A 423 -17.95 41.57 -71.82
CA ASN A 423 -17.10 41.79 -72.99
C ASN A 423 -17.90 41.77 -74.29
N LYS A 424 -18.87 40.86 -74.41
CA LYS A 424 -19.78 40.76 -75.55
C LYS A 424 -21.18 40.38 -75.06
N VAL A 425 -22.16 41.20 -75.42
CA VAL A 425 -23.59 40.95 -75.21
C VAL A 425 -24.26 40.93 -76.57
N GLU A 426 -25.09 39.93 -76.81
CA GLU A 426 -25.92 39.81 -77.99
C GLU A 426 -27.38 39.66 -77.57
N VAL A 427 -28.24 40.55 -78.05
CA VAL A 427 -29.67 40.56 -77.75
C VAL A 427 -30.42 40.37 -79.06
N ALA A 428 -31.28 39.35 -79.14
CA ALA A 428 -32.06 39.02 -80.31
C ALA A 428 -33.56 39.00 -79.98
N VAL A 429 -34.40 39.51 -80.87
CA VAL A 429 -35.87 39.56 -80.75
C VAL A 429 -36.48 38.63 -81.78
N PHE A 430 -37.45 37.82 -81.37
CA PHE A 430 -38.16 36.86 -82.19
C PHE A 430 -39.67 37.07 -82.06
N ASN A 431 -40.42 36.77 -83.13
CA ASN A 431 -41.86 36.58 -83.01
C ASN A 431 -42.19 35.21 -82.39
N LEU A 432 -43.47 34.97 -82.05
CA LEU A 432 -43.91 33.69 -81.45
C LEU A 432 -43.77 32.49 -82.38
N GLN A 433 -43.55 32.70 -83.69
CA GLN A 433 -43.24 31.65 -84.65
C GLN A 433 -41.73 31.33 -84.72
N GLY A 434 -40.91 31.98 -83.88
CA GLY A 434 -39.46 31.78 -83.81
C GLY A 434 -38.65 32.48 -84.90
N GLN A 435 -39.27 33.38 -85.68
CA GLN A 435 -38.56 34.15 -86.70
C GLN A 435 -37.80 35.32 -86.05
N LEU A 436 -36.50 35.44 -86.34
CA LEU A 436 -35.66 36.54 -85.89
C LEU A 436 -36.10 37.86 -86.52
N LEU A 437 -36.44 38.84 -85.69
CA LEU A 437 -36.90 40.17 -86.08
C LEU A 437 -35.80 41.23 -85.99
N ASN A 438 -34.95 41.17 -84.97
CA ASN A 438 -33.83 42.09 -84.75
C ASN A 438 -32.76 41.43 -83.86
N GLN A 439 -31.53 41.88 -84.01
CA GLN A 439 -30.40 41.44 -83.24
C GLN A 439 -29.42 42.59 -83.05
N LYS A 440 -29.01 42.84 -81.80
CA LYS A 440 -28.05 43.88 -81.41
C LYS A 440 -26.88 43.23 -80.69
N ARG A 441 -25.66 43.54 -81.13
CA ARG A 441 -24.42 43.14 -80.47
C ARG A 441 -23.74 44.37 -79.89
N VAL A 442 -23.36 44.30 -78.63
CA VAL A 442 -22.66 45.37 -77.90
C VAL A 442 -21.50 44.75 -77.13
N TYR A 443 -20.43 45.53 -76.96
CA TYR A 443 -19.20 45.05 -76.32
C TYR A 443 -18.86 45.94 -75.13
N ASN A 444 -18.22 45.35 -74.13
CA ASN A 444 -17.77 46.01 -72.90
C ASN A 444 -18.85 46.90 -72.28
N THR A 445 -20.03 46.35 -72.04
CA THR A 445 -21.16 47.12 -71.50
C THR A 445 -21.80 46.45 -70.30
N GLN A 446 -22.34 47.28 -69.41
CA GLN A 446 -23.22 46.88 -68.31
C GLN A 446 -24.69 47.26 -68.60
N LYS A 447 -24.96 47.97 -69.70
CA LYS A 447 -26.33 48.37 -70.09
C LYS A 447 -26.47 48.47 -71.59
N THR A 448 -27.63 48.07 -72.12
CA THR A 448 -28.00 48.34 -73.51
C THR A 448 -29.50 48.57 -73.63
N ASP A 449 -29.89 49.38 -74.59
CA ASP A 449 -31.27 49.53 -75.05
C ASP A 449 -31.51 48.67 -76.29
N LEU A 450 -32.78 48.44 -76.62
CA LEU A 450 -33.21 47.77 -77.84
C LEU A 450 -34.46 48.45 -78.37
N ASN A 451 -34.40 48.92 -79.62
CA ASN A 451 -35.55 49.52 -80.30
C ASN A 451 -36.52 48.43 -80.76
N LEU A 452 -37.81 48.63 -80.47
CA LEU A 452 -38.89 47.69 -80.71
C LEU A 452 -40.00 48.33 -81.57
N PRO A 453 -39.76 48.61 -82.86
CA PRO A 453 -40.74 49.23 -83.76
C PRO A 453 -41.80 48.25 -84.25
N TYR A 454 -42.25 47.33 -83.40
CA TYR A 454 -43.16 46.24 -83.76
C TYR A 454 -44.58 46.51 -83.26
N PRO A 455 -45.62 45.93 -83.92
CA PRO A 455 -47.00 46.04 -83.45
C PRO A 455 -47.22 45.43 -82.07
N ASP A 456 -48.31 45.81 -81.41
CA ASP A 456 -48.72 45.24 -80.12
C ASP A 456 -48.78 43.71 -80.18
N GLY A 457 -48.19 43.07 -79.18
CA GLY A 457 -48.06 41.62 -79.16
C GLY A 457 -46.98 41.13 -78.22
N ILE A 458 -46.87 39.80 -78.11
CA ILE A 458 -45.85 39.14 -77.29
C ILE A 458 -44.69 38.74 -78.19
N TYR A 459 -43.47 39.08 -77.77
CA TYR A 459 -42.22 38.76 -78.44
C TYR A 459 -41.30 37.99 -77.50
N LEU A 460 -40.36 37.24 -78.07
CA LEU A 460 -39.32 36.54 -77.32
C LEU A 460 -38.00 37.27 -77.50
N ILE A 461 -37.30 37.50 -76.39
CA ILE A 461 -35.95 38.08 -76.40
C ILE A 461 -34.98 37.04 -75.91
N SER A 462 -33.95 36.79 -76.71
CA SER A 462 -32.81 35.94 -76.37
C SER A 462 -31.60 36.82 -76.07
N ILE A 463 -30.90 36.56 -74.97
CA ILE A 463 -29.68 37.26 -74.60
C ILE A 463 -28.55 36.25 -74.51
N ARG A 464 -27.45 36.53 -75.21
CA ARG A 464 -26.21 35.77 -75.12
C ARG A 464 -25.08 36.63 -74.57
N LEU A 465 -24.32 36.10 -73.63
CA LEU A 465 -23.11 36.71 -73.11
C LEU A 465 -21.92 35.89 -73.60
N ASN A 466 -20.95 36.54 -74.24
CA ASN A 466 -19.76 35.87 -74.79
C ASN A 466 -20.10 34.61 -75.63
N ASP A 467 -21.16 34.71 -76.45
CA ASP A 467 -21.70 33.66 -77.32
C ASP A 467 -22.47 32.52 -76.63
N GLU A 468 -22.60 32.54 -75.31
CA GLU A 468 -23.41 31.60 -74.54
C GLU A 468 -24.82 32.15 -74.29
N LEU A 469 -25.86 31.36 -74.56
CA LEU A 469 -27.25 31.74 -74.30
C LEU A 469 -27.53 31.73 -72.81
N ILE A 470 -27.85 32.91 -72.25
CA ILE A 470 -28.08 33.07 -70.82
C ILE A 470 -29.54 33.32 -70.45
N LEU A 471 -30.36 33.84 -71.37
CA LEU A 471 -31.75 34.19 -71.06
C LEU A 471 -32.63 34.17 -72.30
N GLU A 472 -33.81 33.59 -72.18
CA GLU A 472 -34.94 33.80 -73.07
C GLU A 472 -36.13 34.36 -72.28
N HIS A 473 -36.62 35.54 -72.67
CA HIS A 473 -37.65 36.27 -71.91
C HIS A 473 -38.78 36.75 -72.81
N LYS A 474 -40.03 36.67 -72.32
CA LYS A 474 -41.20 37.19 -73.03
C LYS A 474 -41.37 38.67 -72.76
N VAL A 475 -41.40 39.48 -73.81
CA VAL A 475 -41.66 40.92 -73.73
C VAL A 475 -42.98 41.23 -74.39
N LEU A 476 -43.86 41.90 -73.66
CA LEU A 476 -45.10 42.44 -74.18
C LEU A 476 -44.82 43.82 -74.77
N ILE A 477 -45.15 44.02 -76.04
CA ILE A 477 -45.18 45.36 -76.65
C ILE A 477 -46.63 45.84 -76.64
N SER A 478 -46.86 47.04 -76.11
CA SER A 478 -48.17 47.70 -76.06
C SER A 478 -47.96 49.19 -76.26
N ARG A 479 -48.45 49.74 -77.37
CA ARG A 479 -48.32 51.15 -77.73
C ARG A 479 -49.51 52.01 -77.33
#